data_AF-A0A9X4LK11-F1
#
_entry.id   AF-A0A9X4LK11-F1
#
_cell.length_a   1.000
_cell.length_b   1.000
_cell.length_c   1.000
_cell.angle_alpha   90.00
_cell.angle_beta   90.00
_cell.angle_gamma   90.00
#
_symmetry.space_group_name_H-M   'P 1'
#
loop_
_entity.id
_entity.type
_entity.pdbx_description
1 polymer ?
#
loop_
_entity_poly.entity_id
_entity_poly.type
_entity_poly.pdbx_seq_one_letter_code
_entity_poly.pdbx_strand_id
1 'polypeptide(L)'
;MPKTIKHLKLQAAAARQTALEREEVLKKLRDVISAHGFTSADLYPKGRWPGDVTPSDDVEELPLNVVRLAPGKTYRDAEGNVWNGRGRRPKWLSQALDGGAVLADFLVG
;
A
#
# COMPACT_ATOMS: atom_id res chain seq x y z
N MET A 1 -25.82 -18.88 12.89
CA MET A 1 -25.15 -19.68 13.93
C MET A 1 -24.00 -18.87 14.51
N PRO A 2 -24.12 -18.30 15.73
CA PRO A 2 -23.01 -17.57 16.36
C PRO A 2 -21.83 -18.51 16.62
N LYS A 3 -20.61 -18.08 16.30
CA LYS A 3 -19.38 -18.87 16.51
C LYS A 3 -19.23 -19.18 18.00
N THR A 4 -19.40 -20.45 18.37
CA THR A 4 -19.30 -20.95 19.74
C THR A 4 -17.93 -20.60 20.35
N ILE A 5 -17.90 -20.15 21.62
CA ILE A 5 -16.67 -19.77 22.36
C ILE A 5 -15.55 -20.84 22.25
N LYS A 6 -15.93 -22.13 22.18
CA LYS A 6 -15.01 -23.26 21.96
C LYS A 6 -14.22 -23.14 20.65
N HIS A 7 -14.85 -22.71 19.57
CA HIS A 7 -14.21 -22.54 18.27
C HIS A 7 -13.21 -21.39 18.27
N LEU A 8 -13.54 -20.27 18.93
CA LEU A 8 -12.62 -19.13 19.08
C LEU A 8 -11.39 -19.49 19.92
N LYS A 9 -11.57 -20.24 21.01
CA LYS A 9 -10.44 -20.72 21.83
C LYS A 9 -9.54 -21.68 21.05
N LEU A 10 -10.11 -22.56 20.25
CA LEU A 10 -9.35 -23.46 19.38
C LEU A 10 -8.56 -22.70 18.32
N GLN A 11 -9.17 -21.69 17.68
CA GLN A 11 -8.48 -20.82 16.72
C GLN A 11 -7.34 -20.01 17.37
N ALA A 12 -7.56 -19.47 18.57
CA ALA A 12 -6.53 -18.74 19.30
C ALA A 12 -5.34 -19.65 19.70
N ALA A 13 -5.61 -20.89 20.10
CA ALA A 13 -4.55 -21.87 20.39
C ALA A 13 -3.76 -22.25 19.13
N ALA A 14 -4.45 -22.49 18.01
CA ALA A 14 -3.80 -22.77 16.73
C ALA A 14 -2.94 -21.59 16.26
N ALA A 15 -3.44 -20.36 16.35
CA ALA A 15 -2.68 -19.16 16.00
C ALA A 15 -1.41 -18.99 16.84
N ARG A 16 -1.47 -19.32 18.14
CA ARG A 16 -0.28 -19.30 19.02
C ARG A 16 0.78 -20.30 18.59
N GLN A 17 0.39 -21.50 18.16
CA GLN A 17 1.36 -22.47 17.63
C GLN A 17 2.01 -21.94 16.35
N THR A 18 1.21 -21.41 15.42
CA THR A 18 1.77 -20.83 14.19
C THR A 18 2.69 -19.64 14.46
N ALA A 19 2.46 -18.87 15.52
CA ALA A 19 3.34 -17.77 15.89
C ALA A 19 4.71 -18.27 16.35
N LEU A 20 4.74 -19.29 17.23
CA LEU A 20 5.99 -19.89 17.73
C LEU A 20 6.79 -20.54 16.59
N GLU A 21 6.11 -21.29 15.71
CA GLU A 21 6.74 -21.90 14.52
C GLU A 21 7.32 -20.82 13.60
N ARG A 22 6.59 -19.72 13.39
CA ARG A 22 7.06 -18.59 12.57
C ARG A 22 8.26 -17.89 13.20
N GLU A 23 8.30 -17.73 14.51
CA GLU A 23 9.44 -17.13 15.21
C GLU A 23 10.70 -18.00 15.07
N GLU A 24 10.56 -19.32 15.18
CA GLU A 24 11.68 -20.25 14.94
C GLU A 24 12.19 -20.14 13.50
N VAL A 25 11.28 -20.11 12.52
CA VAL A 25 11.63 -19.95 11.10
C VAL A 25 12.32 -18.61 10.85
N LEU A 26 11.85 -17.52 11.46
CA LEU A 26 12.49 -16.20 11.34
C LEU A 26 13.90 -16.18 11.91
N LYS A 27 14.15 -16.87 13.02
CA LYS A 27 15.51 -16.99 13.59
C LYS A 27 16.45 -17.71 12.63
N LYS A 28 16.01 -18.85 12.06
CA LYS A 28 16.77 -19.60 11.05
C LYS A 28 17.01 -18.75 9.80
N LEU A 29 15.99 -18.05 9.32
CA LEU A 29 16.11 -17.18 8.15
C LEU A 29 17.11 -16.04 8.40
N ARG A 30 17.09 -15.42 9.60
CA ARG A 30 18.06 -14.37 9.96
C ARG A 30 19.50 -14.88 9.96
N ASP A 31 19.74 -16.07 10.50
CA ASP A 31 21.07 -16.70 10.52
C ASP A 31 21.57 -16.93 9.08
N VAL A 32 20.72 -17.49 8.21
CA VAL A 32 21.02 -17.70 6.79
C VAL A 32 21.26 -16.38 6.06
N ILE A 33 20.41 -15.37 6.28
CA ILE A 33 20.57 -14.02 5.71
C ILE A 33 21.93 -13.44 6.11
N SER A 34 22.29 -13.53 7.39
CA SER A 34 23.54 -12.98 7.91
C SER A 34 24.77 -13.75 7.41
N ALA A 35 24.70 -15.08 7.32
CA ALA A 35 25.83 -15.91 6.89
C ALA A 35 26.16 -15.72 5.40
N HIS A 36 25.14 -15.50 4.58
CA HIS A 36 25.28 -15.40 3.12
C HIS A 36 25.21 -13.96 2.59
N GLY A 37 25.03 -12.96 3.47
CA GLY A 37 24.98 -11.55 3.06
C GLY A 37 23.77 -11.21 2.19
N PHE A 38 22.66 -11.94 2.31
CA PHE A 38 21.45 -11.65 1.55
C PHE A 38 20.91 -10.26 1.91
N THR A 39 20.66 -9.44 0.90
CA THR A 39 20.05 -8.12 1.06
C THR A 39 18.56 -8.16 0.73
N SER A 40 17.82 -7.11 1.06
CA SER A 40 16.42 -6.98 0.66
C SER A 40 16.24 -7.08 -0.87
N ALA A 41 17.23 -6.66 -1.68
CA ALA A 41 17.17 -6.81 -3.12
C ALA A 41 17.22 -8.28 -3.59
N ASP A 42 17.96 -9.13 -2.86
CA ASP A 42 18.06 -10.57 -3.16
C ASP A 42 16.81 -11.34 -2.71
N LEU A 43 16.20 -10.90 -1.60
CA LEU A 43 14.98 -11.50 -1.04
C LEU A 43 13.72 -11.04 -1.79
N TYR A 44 13.74 -9.83 -2.36
CA TYR A 44 12.65 -9.21 -3.09
C TYR A 44 13.14 -8.78 -4.49
N PRO A 45 13.45 -9.74 -5.38
CA PRO A 45 13.84 -9.42 -6.74
C PRO A 45 12.69 -8.68 -7.45
N LYS A 46 13.00 -7.47 -7.95
CA LYS A 46 12.03 -6.62 -8.63
C LYS A 46 11.35 -7.39 -9.77
N GLY A 47 10.03 -7.23 -9.88
CA GLY A 47 9.24 -7.85 -10.94
C GLY A 47 8.95 -9.35 -10.77
N ARG A 48 9.34 -9.98 -9.66
CA ARG A 48 8.99 -11.40 -9.38
C ARG A 48 7.69 -11.59 -8.58
N TRP A 49 7.11 -10.51 -8.05
CA TRP A 49 5.78 -10.55 -7.44
C TRP A 49 4.74 -9.73 -8.19
N PRO A 50 3.50 -10.23 -8.36
CA PRO A 50 2.43 -9.46 -8.96
C PRO A 50 2.12 -8.27 -8.03
N GLY A 51 2.50 -7.05 -8.42
CA GLY A 51 2.18 -5.81 -7.73
C GLY A 51 3.35 -5.01 -7.12
N ASP A 52 4.61 -5.43 -7.29
CA ASP A 52 5.75 -4.64 -6.84
C ASP A 52 6.02 -3.45 -7.78
N VAL A 53 5.56 -2.25 -7.39
CA VAL A 53 5.94 -0.98 -8.03
C VAL A 53 6.84 -0.24 -7.05
N THR A 54 8.14 -0.34 -7.25
CA THR A 54 9.09 0.56 -6.59
C THR A 54 9.22 1.84 -7.43
N PRO A 55 9.14 3.05 -6.84
CA PRO A 55 9.69 4.23 -7.51
C PRO A 55 11.20 4.00 -7.61
N SER A 56 11.74 4.05 -8.81
CA SER A 56 13.18 3.92 -9.01
C SER A 56 13.79 5.32 -8.94
N ASP A 57 14.84 5.48 -8.12
CA ASP A 57 15.61 6.73 -8.01
C ASP A 57 16.49 7.00 -9.25
N ASP A 58 16.60 6.05 -10.19
CA ASP A 58 17.51 6.13 -11.35
C ASP A 58 16.86 5.79 -12.70
N VAL A 59 15.53 5.93 -12.84
CA VAL A 59 14.90 5.79 -14.16
C VAL A 59 14.67 7.17 -14.78
N GLU A 60 15.47 7.45 -15.79
CA GLU A 60 15.22 8.46 -16.81
C GLU A 60 13.74 8.43 -17.20
N GLU A 61 13.11 9.61 -17.09
CA GLU A 61 11.67 9.82 -17.07
C GLU A 61 10.98 9.31 -18.34
N LEU A 62 10.46 8.08 -18.31
CA LEU A 62 9.50 7.62 -19.31
C LEU A 62 8.07 7.91 -18.83
N PRO A 63 7.24 8.57 -19.67
CA PRO A 63 5.97 9.17 -19.26
C PRO A 63 4.90 8.09 -19.05
N LEU A 64 4.92 7.47 -17.87
CA LEU A 64 3.79 6.71 -17.39
C LEU A 64 2.68 7.69 -17.03
N ASN A 65 1.63 7.69 -17.85
CA ASN A 65 0.33 8.32 -17.60
C ASN A 65 -0.41 7.66 -16.43
N VAL A 66 0.27 7.46 -15.30
CA VAL A 66 -0.35 7.78 -14.02
C VAL A 66 -0.33 9.29 -13.97
N VAL A 67 -1.48 9.92 -13.74
CA VAL A 67 -1.49 11.32 -13.32
C VAL A 67 -0.86 11.36 -11.92
N ARG A 68 0.47 11.18 -11.85
CA ARG A 68 1.34 11.65 -10.77
C ARG A 68 1.26 13.15 -10.89
N LEU A 69 0.20 13.66 -10.32
CA LEU A 69 -0.01 15.07 -10.18
C LEU A 69 1.21 15.60 -9.41
N ALA A 70 1.96 16.49 -10.06
CA ALA A 70 3.22 17.04 -9.58
C ALA A 70 3.17 17.35 -8.07
N PRO A 71 4.28 17.14 -7.32
CA PRO A 71 4.33 17.48 -5.90
C PRO A 71 3.91 18.94 -5.71
N GLY A 72 2.81 19.18 -5.00
CA GLY A 72 2.28 20.53 -4.74
C GLY A 72 0.87 20.84 -5.26
N LYS A 73 0.23 19.91 -5.97
CA LYS A 73 -1.12 20.12 -6.50
C LYS A 73 -2.20 19.69 -5.50
N THR A 74 -2.96 20.66 -5.00
CA THR A 74 -3.99 20.49 -3.97
C THR A 74 -5.36 20.75 -4.57
N TYR A 75 -6.34 19.88 -4.36
CA TYR A 75 -7.70 20.09 -4.84
C TYR A 75 -8.57 20.74 -3.77
N ARG A 76 -9.41 21.72 -4.11
CA ARG A 76 -10.35 22.37 -3.20
C ARG A 76 -11.72 22.56 -3.84
N ASP A 77 -12.79 22.43 -3.07
CA ASP A 77 -14.16 22.80 -3.48
C ASP A 77 -14.61 24.15 -2.89
N ALA A 78 -15.81 24.60 -3.29
CA ALA A 78 -16.42 25.82 -2.78
C ALA A 78 -16.79 25.75 -1.29
N GLU A 79 -16.90 24.54 -0.72
CA GLU A 79 -17.22 24.28 0.68
C GLU A 79 -15.95 24.26 1.58
N GLY A 80 -14.76 24.40 0.99
CA GLY A 80 -13.50 24.45 1.71
C GLY A 80 -12.88 23.08 2.01
N ASN A 81 -13.41 22.00 1.44
CA ASN A 81 -12.80 20.68 1.51
C ASN A 81 -11.52 20.65 0.67
N VAL A 82 -10.50 19.94 1.15
CA VAL A 82 -9.18 19.89 0.50
C VAL A 82 -8.72 18.44 0.29
N TRP A 83 -8.13 18.14 -0.87
CA TRP A 83 -7.53 16.85 -1.17
C TRP A 83 -6.17 16.99 -1.85
N ASN A 84 -5.12 16.43 -1.26
CA ASN A 84 -3.75 16.59 -1.76
C ASN A 84 -3.38 15.59 -2.88
N GLY A 85 -4.37 15.02 -3.56
CA GLY A 85 -4.16 14.00 -4.60
C GLY A 85 -3.58 12.68 -4.10
N ARG A 86 -3.51 12.46 -2.78
CA ARG A 86 -2.97 11.25 -2.14
C ARG A 86 -4.10 10.41 -1.53
N GLY A 87 -3.98 9.09 -1.64
CA GLY A 87 -4.95 8.13 -1.11
C GLY A 87 -6.27 8.11 -1.89
N ARG A 88 -7.30 7.48 -1.31
CA ARG A 88 -8.63 7.37 -1.94
C ARG A 88 -9.23 8.77 -2.11
N ARG A 89 -9.81 9.01 -3.30
CA ARG A 89 -10.52 10.25 -3.59
C ARG A 89 -11.69 10.47 -2.60
N PRO A 90 -11.86 11.67 -2.04
CA PRO A 90 -12.99 11.99 -1.18
C PRO A 90 -14.33 11.89 -1.91
N LYS A 91 -15.40 11.76 -1.12
CA LYS A 91 -16.77 11.65 -1.63
C LYS A 91 -17.21 12.89 -2.42
N TRP A 92 -16.92 14.09 -1.91
CA TRP A 92 -17.25 15.37 -2.56
C TRP A 92 -16.67 15.45 -3.98
N LEU A 93 -15.38 15.11 -4.13
CA LEU A 93 -14.71 15.19 -5.42
C LEU A 93 -15.19 14.08 -6.37
N SER A 94 -15.57 12.92 -5.84
CA SER A 94 -16.14 11.85 -6.66
C SER A 94 -17.55 12.21 -7.15
N GLN A 95 -18.38 12.81 -6.30
CA GLN A 95 -19.71 13.29 -6.67
C GLN A 95 -19.66 14.45 -7.67
N ALA A 96 -18.70 15.36 -7.52
CA ALA A 96 -18.52 16.44 -8.49
C ALA A 96 -18.16 15.92 -9.89
N LEU A 97 -17.31 14.89 -9.96
CA LEU A 97 -16.93 14.26 -11.23
C LEU A 97 -18.07 13.45 -11.85
N ASP A 98 -18.89 12.80 -11.02
CA ASP A 98 -20.12 12.12 -11.46
C ASP A 98 -21.14 13.13 -12.01
N GLY A 99 -21.17 14.34 -11.44
CA GLY A 99 -21.94 15.49 -11.93
C GLY A 99 -21.39 16.15 -13.20
N GLY A 100 -20.36 15.57 -13.82
CA GLY A 100 -19.77 16.07 -15.07
C GLY A 100 -18.73 17.16 -14.91
N ALA A 101 -18.35 17.52 -13.68
CA ALA A 101 -17.21 18.40 -13.45
C ALA A 101 -15.91 17.67 -13.81
N VAL A 102 -14.88 18.43 -14.17
CA VAL A 102 -13.55 17.88 -14.42
C VAL A 102 -12.66 18.08 -13.21
N LEU A 103 -11.73 17.14 -13.01
CA LEU A 103 -10.81 17.18 -11.87
C LEU A 103 -9.97 18.47 -11.84
N ALA A 104 -9.68 19.04 -13.01
CA ALA A 104 -8.92 20.27 -13.17
C ALA A 104 -9.62 21.50 -12.54
N ASP A 105 -10.95 21.51 -12.46
CA ASP A 105 -11.73 22.62 -11.89
C ASP A 105 -11.49 22.80 -10.40
N PHE A 106 -11.20 21.69 -9.71
CA PHE A 106 -10.92 21.68 -8.28
C PHE A 106 -9.45 21.93 -7.99
N LEU A 107 -8.59 22.00 -9.00
CA LEU A 107 -7.15 22.07 -8.80
C LEU A 107 -6.72 23.47 -8.36
N VAL A 108 -6.19 23.56 -7.14
CA VAL A 108 -5.54 24.74 -6.58
C VAL A 108 -4.04 24.48 -6.57
N GLY A 109 -3.32 25.19 -7.44
CA GLY A 109 -1.87 25.18 -7.57
C GLY A 109 -1.33 26.58 -7.57
#